data_AF-A0A811UR18-F1
#
_entry.id   AF-A0A811UR18-F1
#
_cell.length_a   1.000
_cell.length_b   1.000
_cell.length_c   1.000
_cell.angle_alpha   90.00
_cell.angle_beta   90.00
_cell.angle_gamma   90.00
#
_symmetry.space_group_name_H-M   'P 1'
#
loop_
_entity.id
_entity.type
_entity.pdbx_description
1 polymer ?
#
loop_
_entity_poly.entity_id
_entity_poly.type
_entity_poly.pdbx_seq_one_letter_code
_entity_poly.pdbx_strand_id
1 'polypeptide(L)' 'MNRTVAVLRTNGFDETADRSNDNQEFLYRALFPLFAIMNHDCIPNSYYTFEDKTRNMIVRASVDIPAGTE' A
#
# COMPACT_ATOMS: atom_id res chain seq x y z
N MET A 1 -21.20 8.29 -11.82
CA MET A 1 -20.11 7.99 -10.86
C MET A 1 -18.88 8.77 -11.28
N ASN A 2 -18.24 9.53 -10.39
CA ASN A 2 -17.06 10.33 -10.74
C ASN A 2 -15.84 9.38 -10.87
N ARG A 3 -15.26 9.27 -12.07
CA ARG A 3 -14.16 8.35 -12.38
C ARG A 3 -12.92 8.58 -11.51
N THR A 4 -12.58 9.84 -11.24
CA THR A 4 -11.42 10.19 -10.40
C THR A 4 -11.61 9.71 -8.97
N VAL A 5 -12.84 9.80 -8.45
CA VAL A 5 -13.17 9.28 -7.12
C VAL A 5 -13.04 7.76 -7.07
N ALA A 6 -13.44 7.06 -8.13
CA ALA A 6 -13.30 5.61 -8.20
C ALA A 6 -11.81 5.19 -8.16
N VAL A 7 -10.94 5.89 -8.90
CA VAL A 7 -9.49 5.63 -8.89
C VAL A 7 -8.92 5.75 -7.48
N LEU A 8 -9.21 6.84 -6.76
CA LEU A 8 -8.71 7.05 -5.40
C LEU A 8 -9.25 6.01 -4.41
N ARG A 9 -10.50 5.55 -4.58
CA ARG A 9 -11.11 4.57 -3.68
C ARG A 9 -10.51 3.17 -3.82
N THR A 10 -10.13 2.77 -5.02
CA THR A 10 -9.63 1.41 -5.28
C THR A 10 -8.11 1.30 -5.31
N ASN A 11 -7.41 2.41 -5.55
CA ASN A 11 -5.94 2.44 -5.69
C ASN A 11 -5.26 3.34 -4.66
N GLY A 12 -6.04 3.88 -3.70
CA GLY A 12 -5.52 4.73 -2.63
C GLY A 12 -5.01 3.89 -1.47
N PHE A 13 -3.86 4.28 -0.94
CA PHE A 13 -3.23 3.65 0.22
C PHE A 13 -3.25 4.59 1.40
N ASP A 14 -3.52 4.01 2.57
CA ASP A 14 -3.74 4.73 3.81
C ASP A 14 -2.53 4.58 4.74
N GLU A 15 -1.95 5.70 5.16
CA GLU A 15 -1.01 5.71 6.27
C GLU A 15 -1.79 5.88 7.58
N THR A 16 -1.64 4.91 8.47
CA THR A 16 -2.29 4.85 9.79
C THR A 16 -1.26 5.11 10.88
N ALA A 17 -1.59 5.98 11.84
CA ALA A 17 -0.67 6.35 12.93
C ALA A 17 -0.34 5.19 13.88
N ASP A 18 -1.30 4.28 14.08
CA ASP A 18 -1.17 3.12 14.97
C ASP A 18 -2.02 1.96 14.43
N ARG A 19 -1.41 0.78 14.30
CA ARG A 19 -2.08 -0.47 13.87
C ARG A 19 -2.27 -1.46 15.03
N SER A 20 -1.90 -1.08 16.25
CA SER A 20 -1.94 -1.95 17.43
C SER A 20 -3.30 -1.94 18.15
N ASN A 21 -4.21 -1.05 17.76
CA ASN A 21 -5.54 -0.95 18.32
C ASN A 21 -6.60 -0.76 17.22
N ASP A 22 -7.87 -0.99 17.54
CA ASP A 22 -8.99 -0.89 16.61
C ASP A 22 -9.38 0.57 16.26
N ASN A 23 -8.79 1.56 16.93
CA ASN A 23 -9.00 2.98 16.66
C ASN A 23 -7.93 3.52 15.70
N GLN A 24 -7.86 2.93 14.50
CA GLN A 24 -6.90 3.35 13.48
C GLN A 24 -7.17 4.80 13.05
N GLU A 25 -6.33 5.73 13.51
CA GLU A 25 -6.32 7.09 12.99
C GLU A 25 -5.61 7.11 11.64
N PHE A 26 -6.34 7.57 10.62
CA PHE A 26 -5.82 7.77 9.27
C PHE A 26 -5.15 9.13 9.16
N LEU A 27 -3.84 9.14 8.91
CA LEU A 27 -3.07 10.36 8.73
C LEU A 27 -3.33 10.96 7.35
N TYR A 28 -3.22 10.14 6.31
CA TYR A 28 -3.55 10.54 4.94
C TYR A 28 -3.84 9.33 4.05
N ARG A 29 -4.48 9.62 2.91
CA ARG A 29 -4.65 8.71 1.78
C ARG A 29 -3.95 9.29 0.56
N ALA A 30 -3.14 8.49 -0.12
CA ALA A 30 -2.43 8.91 -1.34
C ALA A 30 -2.43 7.83 -2.42
N LEU A 31 -2.18 8.26 -3.66
CA LEU A 31 -2.00 7.39 -4.81
C LEU A 31 -0.51 7.12 -5.01
N PHE A 32 -0.16 5.84 -5.14
CA PHE A 32 1.19 5.38 -5.48
C PHE A 32 1.09 4.54 -6.76
N PRO A 33 1.09 5.17 -7.95
CA PRO A 33 0.71 4.49 -9.19
C PRO A 33 1.54 3.25 -9.53
N LEU A 34 2.85 3.27 -9.24
CA LEU A 34 3.73 2.11 -9.46
C LEU A 34 3.45 0.97 -8.49
N PHE A 35 3.00 1.26 -7.28
CA PHE A 35 2.65 0.22 -6.32
C PHE A 35 1.25 -0.34 -6.60
N ALA A 36 0.32 0.51 -7.03
CA ALA A 36 -1.07 0.14 -7.31
C ALA A 36 -1.25 -0.91 -8.41
N ILE A 37 -0.18 -1.26 -9.15
CA ILE A 37 -0.21 -2.33 -10.15
C ILE A 37 -0.06 -3.72 -9.52
N MET A 38 0.44 -3.83 -8.28
CA MET A 38 0.63 -5.11 -7.62
C MET A 38 -0.72 -5.67 -7.17
N ASN A 39 -0.96 -6.93 -7.51
CA ASN A 39 -2.16 -7.63 -7.09
C ASN A 39 -2.10 -8.00 -5.60
N HIS A 40 -3.27 -8.31 -5.06
CA HIS A 40 -3.42 -8.77 -3.70
C HIS A 40 -3.33 -10.31 -3.64
N ASP A 41 -2.54 -10.82 -2.70
CA ASP A 41 -2.62 -12.20 -2.21
C ASP A 41 -2.76 -12.15 -0.67
N CYS A 42 -3.55 -13.08 -0.12
CA CYS A 42 -3.69 -13.27 1.33
C CYS A 42 -2.39 -13.75 1.98
N ILE A 43 -1.50 -14.41 1.22
CA ILE A 43 -0.17 -14.85 1.64
C ILE A 43 0.87 -14.14 0.76
N PRO A 44 1.16 -12.87 1.02
CA PRO A 44 1.91 -12.04 0.08
C PRO A 44 3.41 -12.34 0.11
N ASN A 45 4.06 -12.20 -1.05
CA ASN A 45 5.52 -12.28 -1.21
C ASN A 45 6.24 -10.95 -0.92
N SER A 46 5.48 -9.88 -0.66
CA SER A 46 5.99 -8.55 -0.40
C SER A 46 5.08 -7.77 0.54
N TYR A 47 5.63 -6.73 1.16
CA TYR A 47 4.87 -5.79 1.98
C TYR A 47 5.40 -4.38 1.79
N TYR A 48 4.60 -3.39 2.19
CA TYR A 48 4.98 -1.99 2.09
C TYR A 48 4.95 -1.28 3.44
N THR A 49 5.79 -0.25 3.55
CA THR A 49 5.76 0.74 4.63
C THR A 49 5.83 2.14 4.02
N PHE A 50 5.52 3.16 4.80
CA PHE A 50 5.79 4.55 4.44
C PHE A 50 7.04 5.04 5.17
N GLU A 51 7.89 5.79 4.49
CA GLU A 51 9.00 6.50 5.12
C GLU A 51 8.50 7.81 5.74
N ASP A 52 8.66 8.00 7.05
CA ASP A 52 8.07 9.10 7.81
C ASP A 52 8.38 10.50 7.26
N LYS A 53 9.61 10.72 6.77
CA LYS A 53 10.08 12.05 6.35
C LYS A 53 9.66 12.41 4.93
N THR A 54 9.74 11.47 4.01
CA THR A 54 9.52 11.70 2.58
C THR A 54 8.12 11.30 2.14
N ARG A 55 7.42 10.49 2.94
CA ARG A 55 6.18 9.78 2.58
C ARG A 55 6.34 8.85 1.38
N ASN A 56 7.58 8.46 1.07
CA ASN A 56 7.83 7.45 0.05
C ASN A 56 7.30 6.10 0.52
N MET A 57 6.66 5.39 -0.40
CA MET A 57 6.31 4.00 -0.18
C MET A 57 7.53 3.11 -0.43
N ILE A 58 7.86 2.29 0.55
CA ILE A 58 8.97 1.34 0.48
C ILE A 58 8.40 -0.07 0.40
N VAL A 59 8.72 -0.77 -0.69
CA VAL A 59 8.31 -2.17 -0.90
C VAL A 59 9.48 -3.09 -0.54
N ARG A 60 9.20 -4.15 0.21
CA ARG A 60 10.19 -5.16 0.59
C ARG A 60 9.64 -6.55 0.32
N ALA A 61 10.52 -7.45 -0.11
CA ALA A 61 10.20 -8.87 -0.17
C ALA A 61 9.98 -9.42 1.25
N SER A 62 8.95 -10.25 1.43
CA SER A 62 8.70 -11.01 2.67
C SER A 62 9.27 -12.43 2.61
N VAL A 63 9.61 -12.89 1.41
CA VAL A 63 10.15 -14.24 1.09
C VAL A 63 11.18 -14.14 -0.03
N ASP A 64 11.90 -15.22 -0.31
CA ASP A 64 12.71 -15.32 -1.52
C ASP A 64 11.79 -15.37 -2.76
N ILE A 65 12.05 -14.51 -3.76
CA ILE A 65 11.21 -14.38 -4.96
C ILE A 65 11.99 -14.88 -6.18
N PRO A 66 11.62 -16.04 -6.77
CA PRO A 66 12.22 -16.51 -8.01
C PRO A 66 12.00 -15.56 -9.19
N ALA A 67 12.91 -15.58 -10.16
CA ALA A 67 12.77 -14.78 -11.36
C ALA A 67 11.51 -15.17 -12.16
N GLY A 68 10.69 -14.18 -12.51
CA GLY A 68 9.44 -14.37 -13.26
C GLY A 68 8.21 -14.63 -12.39
N THR A 69 8.37 -14.68 -11.06
CA THR A 69 7.24 -14.70 -10.12
C THR A 69 6.64 -13.30 -9.99
N GLU A 70 5.30 -13.23 -10.03
CA GLU A 70 4.55 -12.07 -9.55
C GLU A 70 4.63 -11.98 -8.03
#